data_AF-A0A932R2G3-F1
#
_entry.id   AF-A0A932R2G3-F1
#
_cell.length_a   1.000
_cell.length_b   1.000
_cell.length_c   1.000
_cell.angle_alpha   90.00
_cell.angle_beta   90.00
_cell.angle_gamma   90.00
#
_symmetry.space_group_name_H-M   'P 1'
#
loop_
_entity.id
_entity.type
_entity.pdbx_description
1 polymer ?
#
loop_
_entity_poly.entity_id
_entity_poly.type
_entity_poly.pdbx_seq_one_letter_code
_entity_poly.pdbx_strand_id
1 'polypeptide(L)' 'MYANNKMSWWLYMVGLLVVFATHIYMLSYGLTPDQMTGHAGLNLVAGVLLVAGWLSRKA' A
#
# COMPACT_ATOMS: atom_id res chain seq x y z
N MET A 1 -15.49 -19.39 5.36
CA MET A 1 -14.35 -19.16 4.46
C MET A 1 -14.74 -18.04 3.51
N TYR A 2 -14.28 -16.82 3.77
CA TYR A 2 -14.61 -15.65 2.93
C TYR A 2 -14.22 -15.95 1.48
N ALA A 3 -15.11 -15.66 0.54
CA ALA A 3 -14.90 -15.93 -0.87
C ALA A 3 -13.53 -15.37 -1.30
N ASN A 4 -12.77 -16.19 -2.00
CA ASN A 4 -11.44 -15.85 -2.49
C ASN A 4 -11.57 -14.82 -3.61
N ASN A 5 -11.94 -13.57 -3.25
CA ASN A 5 -12.08 -12.49 -4.18
C ASN A 5 -10.67 -12.09 -4.63
N LYS A 6 -10.26 -12.63 -5.77
CA LYS A 6 -8.95 -12.42 -6.39
C LYS A 6 -8.61 -10.92 -6.48
N MET A 7 -9.60 -10.07 -6.76
CA MET A 7 -9.41 -8.62 -6.82
C MET A 7 -9.10 -8.01 -5.44
N SER A 8 -9.87 -8.38 -4.42
CA SER A 8 -9.61 -7.94 -3.03
C SER A 8 -8.20 -8.31 -2.59
N TRP A 9 -7.76 -9.54 -2.89
CA TRP A 9 -6.41 -9.99 -2.56
C TRP A 9 -5.33 -9.20 -3.32
N TRP A 10 -5.53 -8.97 -4.63
CA TRP A 10 -4.60 -8.17 -5.43
C TRP A 10 -4.46 -6.74 -4.92
N LEU A 11 -5.57 -6.04 -4.68
CA LEU A 11 -5.55 -4.66 -4.17
C LEU A 11 -4.82 -4.58 -2.83
N TYR A 12 -5.08 -5.54 -1.94
CA TYR A 12 -4.41 -5.60 -0.64
C TYR A 12 -2.91 -5.88 -0.79
N MET A 13 -2.51 -6.84 -1.63
CA MET A 13 -1.10 -7.17 -1.85
C MET A 13 -0.31 -6.03 -2.51
N VAL A 14 -0.89 -5.34 -3.49
CA VAL A 14 -0.23 -4.20 -4.15
C VAL A 14 -0.05 -3.05 -3.16
N GLY A 15 -1.09 -2.71 -2.40
CA GLY A 15 -0.97 -1.68 -1.35
C GLY A 15 0.09 -2.04 -0.32
N LEU A 16 0.11 -3.30 0.14
CA LEU A 16 1.12 -3.79 1.09
C LEU A 16 2.54 -3.64 0.53
N LEU A 17 2.75 -4.04 -0.72
CA LEU A 17 4.05 -3.96 -1.39
C LEU A 17 4.55 -2.52 -1.49
N VAL A 18 3.69 -1.56 -1.86
CA VAL A 18 4.07 -0.15 -1.97
C VAL A 18 4.48 0.42 -0.61
N VAL A 19 3.71 0.15 0.45
CA VAL A 19 4.07 0.58 1.81
C VAL A 19 5.43 0.01 2.19
N PHE A 20 5.62 -1.31 2.08
CA PHE A 20 6.88 -1.94 2.46
C PHE A 20 8.06 -1.46 1.63
N ALA A 21 7.93 -1.36 0.31
CA ALA A 21 9.01 -0.93 -0.56
C ALA A 21 9.45 0.50 -0.26
N THR A 22 8.50 1.40 -0.06
CA THR A 22 8.82 2.81 0.27
C THR A 22 9.43 2.96 1.67
N HIS A 23 9.05 2.11 2.64
CA HIS A 23 9.69 2.08 3.96
C HIS A 23 11.08 1.43 3.93
N ILE A 24 11.28 0.38 3.14
CA ILE A 24 12.62 -0.20 2.96
C ILE A 24 13.55 0.84 2.33
N TYR A 25 13.07 1.59 1.33
CA TYR A 25 13.84 2.66 0.71
C TYR A 25 14.23 3.74 1.73
N MET A 26 13.27 4.26 2.52
CA MET A 26 13.57 5.30 3.51
C MET A 26 14.53 4.82 4.60
N LEU A 27 14.42 3.55 5.02
CA LEU A 27 15.30 2.99 6.05
C LEU A 27 16.70 2.71 5.52
N SER A 28 16.83 2.31 4.26
CA SER A 28 18.12 1.94 3.66
C SER A 28 18.91 3.16 3.19
N TYR A 29 18.24 4.16 2.61
CA TYR A 29 18.89 5.29 1.94
C TYR A 29 18.60 6.64 2.59
N GLY A 30 17.70 6.69 3.58
CA GLY A 30 17.16 7.95 4.07
C GLY A 30 16.18 8.57 3.08
N LEU A 31 15.59 9.70 3.46
CA LEU A 31 14.62 10.40 2.62
C LEU A 31 14.88 11.91 2.74
N THR A 32 15.16 12.56 1.61
CA THR A 32 15.37 14.02 1.60
C THR A 32 14.04 14.76 1.76
N PRO A 33 14.04 16.04 2.17
CA PRO A 33 12.81 16.81 2.34
C PRO A 33 11.92 16.83 1.09
N ASP A 34 12.51 16.97 -0.10
CA ASP A 34 11.76 16.98 -1.37
C ASP A 34 11.10 15.62 -1.67
N GLN A 35 11.70 14.52 -1.20
CA GLN A 35 11.16 13.17 -1.38
C GLN A 35 10.05 12.85 -0.38
N MET A 36 9.95 13.55 0.76
CA MET A 36 8.96 13.26 1.81
C MET A 36 7.53 13.36 1.29
N THR A 37 7.24 14.36 0.48
CA THR A 37 5.92 14.54 -0.14
C THR A 37 5.59 13.36 -1.07
N GLY A 38 6.57 12.90 -1.85
CA GLY A 38 6.41 11.73 -2.73
C GLY A 38 6.17 10.44 -1.94
N HIS A 39 6.94 10.21 -0.88
CA HIS A 39 6.74 9.07 0.02
C HIS A 39 5.35 9.09 0.66
N ALA A 40 4.90 10.25 1.16
CA ALA A 40 3.57 10.40 1.75
C ALA A 40 2.46 10.16 0.72
N GLY A 41 2.59 10.70 -0.49
CA GLY A 41 1.63 10.50 -1.58
C GLY A 41 1.51 9.05 -2.00
N LEU A 42 2.64 8.34 -2.18
CA LEU A 42 2.64 6.92 -2.52
C LEU A 42 2.01 6.06 -1.41
N ASN A 43 2.30 6.37 -0.14
CA ASN A 43 1.71 5.65 0.98
C ASN A 43 0.21 5.94 1.16
N LEU A 44 -0.26 7.14 0.81
CA LEU A 44 -1.69 7.45 0.80
C LEU A 44 -2.43 6.59 -0.24
N VAL A 45 -1.90 6.50 -1.46
CA VAL A 45 -2.45 5.63 -2.51
C VAL A 45 -2.44 4.17 -2.06
N ALA A 46 -1.34 3.72 -1.45
CA ALA A 46 -1.23 2.37 -0.92
C ALA A 46 -2.24 2.07 0.20
N GLY A 47 -2.49 3.04 1.09
CA GLY A 47 -3.53 2.96 2.11
C GLY A 47 -4.92 2.82 1.52
N VAL A 48 -5.25 3.58 0.46
CA VAL A 48 -6.53 3.44 -0.25
C VAL A 48 -6.67 2.05 -0.85
N LEU A 49 -5.62 1.49 -1.45
CA LEU A 49 -5.64 0.12 -2.01
C LEU A 49 -5.84 -0.95 -0.94
N LEU A 50 -5.19 -0.81 0.21
CA LEU A 50 -5.36 -1.71 1.36
C LEU A 50 -6.80 -1.68 1.89
N VAL A 51 -7.36 -0.49 2.06
CA VAL A 51 -8.74 -0.30 2.53
C VAL A 51 -9.74 -0.81 1.50
N ALA A 52 -9.56 -0.49 0.22
CA ALA A 52 -10.41 -0.99 -0.86
C ALA A 52 -10.38 -2.52 -0.92
N GLY A 53 -9.18 -3.12 -0.90
CA GLY A 53 -9.01 -4.57 -0.83
C GLY A 53 -9.72 -5.18 0.37
N TRP A 54 -9.61 -4.56 1.55
CA TRP A 54 -10.30 -5.02 2.77
C TRP A 54 -11.82 -4.94 2.68
N LEU A 55 -12.37 -3.82 2.20
CA LEU A 55 -13.82 -3.62 2.07
C LEU A 55 -14.41 -4.55 1.01
N SER A 56 -13.75 -4.72 -0.14
CA SER A 56 -14.15 -5.65 -1.19
C SER A 56 -14.06 -7.13 -0.80
N ARG A 57 -13.46 -7.44 0.36
CA ARG A 57 -13.40 -8.80 0.92
C ARG A 57 -14.69 -9.20 1.65
N LYS A 58 -15.48 -8.19 2.07
CA LYS A 58 -16.72 -8.34 2.83
C LYS A 58 -17.98 -8.23 1.95
N ALA A 59 -17.86 -7.60 0.79
CA ALA A 59 -18.91 -7.52 -0.23
C ALA A 59 -18.95 -8.81 -1.06
#